data_AF-A0A956WHN1-F1
#
_entry.id   AF-A0A956WHN1-F1
#
_cell.length_a   1.000
_cell.length_b   1.000
_cell.length_c   1.000
_cell.angle_alpha   90.00
_cell.angle_beta   90.00
_cell.angle_gamma   90.00
#
_symmetry.space_group_name_H-M   'P 1'
#
loop_
_entity.id
_entity.type
_entity.pdbx_description
1 polymer ?
#
loop_
_entity_poly.entity_id
_entity_poly.type
_entity_poly.pdbx_seq_one_letter_code
_entity_poly.pdbx_strand_id
1 'polypeptide(L)'
;MLTSRELGSGLGAPTFSVKVRGITYLWGSAGISKNLKFEKALVLFIANDPAGEAVKVGTQVASGAKTELGILQPGERMSAPINDISGVYADCTSESLVHCMIY
;
A
#
# COMPACT_ATOMS: atom_id res chain seq x y z
N MET A 1 3.05 -20.75 -23.53
CA MET A 1 4.07 -19.78 -23.04
C MET A 1 3.51 -18.39 -23.31
N LEU A 2 2.74 -17.84 -22.38
CA LEU A 2 2.13 -16.51 -22.53
C LEU A 2 3.08 -15.48 -21.91
N THR A 3 3.65 -14.68 -22.79
CA THR A 3 4.54 -13.55 -22.49
C THR A 3 3.79 -12.46 -21.72
N SER A 4 4.33 -12.02 -20.59
CA SER A 4 3.88 -10.84 -19.86
C SER A 4 3.93 -9.62 -20.79
N ARG A 5 2.77 -9.17 -21.27
CA ARG A 5 2.63 -7.88 -21.95
C ARG A 5 2.36 -6.82 -20.90
N GLU A 6 3.37 -5.97 -20.71
CA GLU A 6 3.32 -4.55 -20.41
C GLU A 6 1.97 -4.01 -19.91
N LEU A 7 1.91 -3.70 -18.61
CA LEU A 7 0.97 -2.73 -18.05
C LEU A 7 1.37 -1.32 -18.55
N GLY A 8 1.08 -1.05 -19.81
CA GLY A 8 1.26 0.25 -20.46
C GLY A 8 0.20 1.25 -20.00
N SER A 9 0.64 2.15 -19.12
CA SER A 9 0.12 3.48 -18.78
C SER A 9 -0.94 4.09 -19.72
N GLY A 10 -2.21 4.09 -19.30
CA GLY A 10 -3.28 4.88 -19.93
C GLY A 10 -3.59 6.21 -19.24
N LEU A 11 -3.21 6.36 -17.96
CA LEU A 11 -3.40 7.56 -17.14
C LEU A 11 -2.20 7.59 -16.18
N GLY A 12 -1.30 8.58 -16.26
CA GLY A 12 0.01 8.61 -15.57
C GLY A 12 -0.03 8.73 -14.04
N ALA A 13 -0.83 7.92 -13.36
CA ALA A 13 -0.83 7.79 -11.91
C ALA A 13 0.54 7.26 -11.42
N PRO A 14 1.13 7.84 -10.37
CA PRO A 14 2.38 7.33 -9.82
C PRO A 14 2.22 5.88 -9.37
N THR A 15 3.03 4.99 -9.96
CA THR A 15 3.13 3.58 -9.58
C THR A 15 4.50 3.30 -8.97
N PHE A 16 4.53 2.43 -7.98
CA PHE A 16 5.78 2.00 -7.32
C PHE A 16 5.59 0.63 -6.71
N SER A 17 6.69 -0.05 -6.36
CA SER A 17 6.65 -1.34 -5.68
C SER A 17 7.50 -1.28 -4.42
N VAL A 18 7.01 -1.90 -3.35
CA VAL A 18 7.65 -1.93 -2.04
C VAL A 18 7.89 -3.37 -1.65
N LYS A 19 9.14 -3.71 -1.32
CA LYS A 19 9.45 -4.98 -0.67
C LYS A 19 9.07 -4.86 0.81
N VAL A 20 8.11 -5.67 1.25
CA VAL A 20 7.62 -5.71 2.62
C VAL A 20 8.33 -6.84 3.35
N ARG A 21 8.92 -6.53 4.50
CA ARG A 21 9.51 -7.49 5.45
C ARG A 21 9.39 -6.91 6.85
N GLY A 22 8.52 -7.49 7.67
CA GLY A 22 8.02 -6.81 8.86
C GLY A 22 7.23 -5.54 8.49
N ILE A 23 6.98 -4.69 9.48
CA ILE A 23 6.22 -3.45 9.29
C ILE A 23 6.97 -2.48 8.38
N THR A 24 6.39 -2.21 7.22
CA THR A 24 6.90 -1.31 6.17
C THR A 24 5.80 -0.33 5.74
N TYR A 25 6.13 0.94 5.48
CA TYR A 25 5.15 1.90 4.98
C TYR A 25 5.04 1.82 3.46
N LEU A 26 3.82 1.58 2.96
CA LEU A 26 3.49 1.66 1.55
C LEU A 26 3.29 3.13 1.12
N TRP A 27 2.81 3.97 2.03
CA TRP A 27 2.67 5.41 1.84
C TRP A 27 2.80 6.13 3.19
N GLY A 28 3.31 7.36 3.16
CA GLY A 28 3.56 8.14 4.37
C GLY A 28 4.69 7.55 5.21
N SER A 29 4.69 7.81 6.52
CA SER A 29 5.66 7.22 7.45
C SER A 29 5.25 7.38 8.91
N ALA A 30 5.94 6.67 9.81
CA ALA A 30 5.81 6.86 11.25
C ALA A 30 6.24 8.26 11.72
N GLY A 31 7.09 8.96 10.95
CA GLY A 31 7.62 10.28 11.31
C GLY A 31 6.74 11.46 10.90
N ILE A 32 5.64 11.21 10.17
CA ILE A 32 4.70 12.27 9.79
C ILE A 32 3.90 12.68 11.02
N SER A 33 4.09 13.92 11.45
CA SER A 33 3.54 14.47 12.70
C SER A 33 2.12 15.02 12.60
N LYS A 34 1.50 14.97 11.41
CA LYS A 34 0.11 15.42 11.17
C LYS A 34 -0.61 14.46 10.24
N ASN A 35 -1.90 14.28 10.48
CA ASN A 35 -2.75 13.60 9.51
C ASN A 35 -2.85 14.46 8.25
N LEU A 36 -2.50 13.90 7.10
CA LEU A 36 -2.51 14.62 5.84
C LEU A 36 -3.93 14.69 5.30
N LYS A 37 -4.33 15.87 4.85
CA LYS A 37 -5.63 16.13 4.26
C LYS A 37 -5.44 16.71 2.87
N PHE A 38 -6.08 16.08 1.89
CA PHE A 38 -6.04 16.49 0.49
C PHE A 38 -7.41 17.03 0.10
N GLU A 39 -7.45 18.10 -0.70
CA GLU A 39 -8.71 18.70 -1.19
C GLU A 39 -9.52 17.69 -2.03
N LYS A 40 -8.83 16.97 -2.91
CA LYS A 40 -9.37 15.79 -3.59
C LYS A 40 -8.93 14.55 -2.81
N ALA A 41 -9.88 13.71 -2.42
CA ALA A 41 -9.59 12.46 -1.72
C ALA A 41 -8.71 11.56 -2.59
N LEU A 42 -7.52 11.23 -2.08
CA LEU A 42 -6.58 10.35 -2.76
C LEU A 42 -6.77 8.92 -2.28
N VAL A 43 -6.60 7.96 -3.20
CA VAL A 43 -6.73 6.53 -2.94
C VAL A 43 -5.44 5.82 -3.31
N LEU A 44 -4.93 5.01 -2.38
CA LEU A 44 -3.83 4.09 -2.62
C LEU A 44 -4.39 2.72 -3.00
N PHE A 45 -4.13 2.29 -4.22
CA PHE A 45 -4.33 0.91 -4.64
C PHE A 45 -3.12 0.07 -4.24
N ILE A 46 -3.39 -1.13 -3.72
CA ILE A 46 -2.41 -2.04 -3.15
C ILE A 46 -2.67 -3.42 -3.75
N ALA A 47 -1.67 -4.01 -4.39
CA ALA A 47 -1.73 -5.36 -4.91
C ALA A 47 -0.56 -6.18 -4.36
N ASN A 48 -0.87 -7.31 -3.75
CA ASN A 48 0.13 -8.25 -3.26
C ASN A 48 0.60 -9.14 -4.43
N ASP A 49 1.91 -9.31 -4.58
CA ASP A 49 2.46 -10.14 -5.64
C ASP A 49 1.99 -11.61 -5.49
N PRO A 50 1.61 -12.29 -6.58
CA PRO A 50 1.17 -13.69 -6.53
C PRO A 50 2.19 -14.69 -6.01
N ALA A 51 3.49 -14.38 -6.12
CA ALA A 51 4.58 -15.20 -5.60
C ALA A 51 4.99 -14.82 -4.17
N GLY A 52 4.29 -13.87 -3.55
CA GLY A 52 4.56 -13.38 -2.21
C GLY A 52 3.88 -14.16 -1.09
N GLU A 53 4.00 -13.62 0.12
CA GLU A 53 3.32 -14.09 1.33
C GLU A 53 2.04 -13.29 1.61
N ALA A 54 1.20 -13.77 2.51
CA ALA A 54 0.08 -12.97 3.01
C ALA A 54 0.59 -11.68 3.68
N VAL A 55 0.00 -10.54 3.31
CA VAL A 55 0.39 -9.20 3.79
C VAL A 55 -0.74 -8.58 4.60
N LYS A 56 -0.49 -8.31 5.87
CA LYS A 56 -1.40 -7.51 6.70
C LYS A 56 -1.24 -6.04 6.33
N VAL A 57 -2.36 -5.35 6.09
CA VAL A 57 -2.39 -3.93 5.72
C VAL A 57 -3.15 -3.14 6.77
N GLY A 58 -2.66 -1.95 7.09
CA GLY A 58 -3.32 -1.04 8.02
C GLY A 58 -2.98 0.41 7.78
N THR A 59 -3.67 1.30 8.47
CA THR A 59 -3.38 2.74 8.50
C THR A 59 -2.80 3.15 9.84
N GLN A 60 -2.11 4.28 9.83
CA GLN A 60 -1.64 4.96 11.02
C GLN A 60 -2.05 6.42 10.98
N VAL A 61 -2.50 6.96 12.11
CA VAL A 61 -2.64 8.41 12.33
C VAL A 61 -1.41 8.97 13.03
N ALA A 62 -1.21 10.29 12.97
CA ALA A 62 -0.03 10.99 13.50
C ALA A 62 0.21 10.79 15.00
N SER A 63 -0.80 10.42 15.78
CA SER A 63 -0.63 10.04 17.19
C SER A 63 0.06 8.68 17.38
N GLY A 64 0.33 7.95 16.29
CA GLY A 64 0.87 6.60 16.30
C GLY A 64 -0.18 5.49 16.41
N ALA A 65 -1.46 5.84 16.58
CA ALA A 65 -2.53 4.84 16.61
C ALA A 65 -2.66 4.15 15.25
N LYS A 66 -2.71 2.82 15.25
CA LYS A 66 -2.80 1.97 14.06
C LYS A 66 -4.17 1.32 13.98
N THR A 67 -4.73 1.29 12.78
CA THR A 67 -5.98 0.59 12.46
C THR A 67 -5.68 -0.48 11.43
N GLU A 68 -6.07 -1.72 11.69
CA GLU A 68 -5.98 -2.80 10.71
C GLU A 68 -7.08 -2.66 9.66
N LEU A 69 -6.73 -2.80 8.39
CA LEU A 69 -7.69 -2.81 7.28
C LEU A 69 -8.01 -4.24 6.82
N GLY A 70 -7.02 -5.15 6.90
CA GLY A 70 -7.20 -6.56 6.56
C GLY A 70 -5.90 -7.25 6.18
N ILE A 71 -6.01 -8.47 5.65
CA ILE A 71 -4.90 -9.28 5.17
C ILE A 71 -5.13 -9.57 3.69
N LEU A 72 -4.15 -9.23 2.84
CA LEU A 72 -4.13 -9.59 1.43
C LEU A 72 -3.40 -10.93 1.25
N GLN A 73 -4.09 -11.93 0.72
CA GLN A 73 -3.46 -13.15 0.23
C GLN A 73 -2.62 -12.86 -1.03
N PRO A 74 -1.71 -13.77 -1.41
CA PRO A 74 -0.94 -13.62 -2.64
C PRO A 74 -1.85 -13.44 -3.86
N GLY A 75 -1.59 -12.41 -4.67
CA GLY A 75 -2.40 -12.05 -5.84
C GLY A 75 -3.66 -11.24 -5.55
N GLU A 76 -4.00 -11.01 -4.28
CA GLU A 76 -5.13 -10.16 -3.90
C GLU A 76 -4.79 -8.67 -3.96
N ARG A 77 -5.85 -7.86 -3.99
CA ARG A 77 -5.78 -6.41 -4.12
C ARG A 77 -6.81 -5.72 -3.25
N MET A 78 -6.47 -4.53 -2.77
CA MET A 78 -7.39 -3.62 -2.10
C MET A 78 -7.08 -2.17 -2.43
N SER A 79 -7.96 -1.29 -1.99
CA SER A 79 -7.72 0.15 -1.99
C SER A 79 -7.89 0.71 -0.57
N ALA A 80 -7.09 1.73 -0.25
CA ALA A 80 -7.13 2.44 1.01
C ALA A 80 -7.17 3.96 0.75
N PRO A 81 -8.13 4.71 1.31
CA PRO A 81 -8.08 6.16 1.27
C PRO A 81 -6.89 6.66 2.10
N ILE A 82 -6.21 7.71 1.63
CA ILE A 82 -5.04 8.28 2.34
C ILE A 82 -5.30 9.66 2.94
N ASN A 83 -6.58 10.03 3.06
CA ASN A 83 -7.00 11.24 3.78
C ASN A 83 -7.09 10.98 5.29
N ASP A 84 -6.76 12.00 6.07
CA ASP A 84 -6.86 12.04 7.52
C ASP A 84 -6.01 10.98 8.24
N ILE A 85 -4.94 10.51 7.59
CA ILE A 85 -3.96 9.56 8.12
C ILE A 85 -2.52 10.07 7.91
N SER A 86 -1.56 9.49 8.61
CA SER A 86 -0.12 9.77 8.47
C SER A 86 0.64 8.67 7.71
N GLY A 87 0.03 7.50 7.52
CA GLY A 87 0.63 6.44 6.71
C GLY A 87 -0.26 5.23 6.49
N VAL A 88 0.06 4.48 5.44
CA VAL A 88 -0.44 3.13 5.19
C VAL A 88 0.73 2.18 5.36
N TYR A 89 0.60 1.19 6.24
CA TYR A 89 1.62 0.19 6.48
C TYR A 89 1.17 -1.19 5.99
N ALA A 90 2.18 -1.99 5.66
CA ALA A 90 2.08 -3.40 5.35
C ALA A 90 3.02 -4.18 6.28
N ASP A 91 2.66 -5.42 6.61
CA ASP A 91 3.45 -6.30 7.46
C ASP A 91 3.35 -7.74 6.96
N CYS A 92 4.49 -8.41 6.85
CA CYS A 92 4.56 -9.84 6.58
C CYS A 92 5.80 -10.46 7.24
N THR A 93 5.73 -11.75 7.52
CA THR A 93 6.75 -12.44 8.33
C THR A 93 8.08 -12.63 7.61
N SER A 94 8.02 -13.02 6.33
CA SER A 94 9.21 -13.31 5.52
C SER A 94 9.50 -12.18 4.55
N GLU A 95 8.80 -12.17 3.41
CA GLU A 95 8.97 -11.16 2.38
C GLU A 95 7.78 -11.22 1.41
N SER A 96 7.30 -10.06 0.96
CA SER A 96 6.43 -9.97 -0.22
C SER A 96 6.72 -8.70 -1.01
N LEU A 97 6.48 -8.71 -2.32
CA LEU A 97 6.48 -7.51 -3.13
C LEU A 97 5.05 -6.97 -3.20
N VAL A 98 4.87 -5.69 -2.88
CA VAL A 98 3.57 -5.03 -2.92
C VAL A 98 3.61 -3.91 -3.95
N HIS A 99 2.74 -3.99 -4.94
CA HIS A 99 2.59 -2.98 -5.98
C HIS A 99 1.57 -1.94 -5.56
N CYS A 100 1.93 -0.67 -5.72
CA CYS A 100 1.14 0.47 -5.30
C CYS A 100 0.87 1.43 -6.46
N MET A 101 -0.30 2.06 -6.44
CA MET A 101 -0.68 3.14 -7.33
C MET A 101 -1.51 4.17 -6.58
N ILE A 102 -1.26 5.47 -6.79
CA ILE A 102 -2.01 6.56 -6.15
C ILE A 102 -2.88 7.29 -7.18
N TYR A 103 -4.17 7.49 -6.87
CA TYR A 103 -5.15 8.18 -7.73
C TYR A 103 -5.96 9.24 -6.97
#